data_AF-A0A9W4TDI7-F1
#
_entry.id   AF-A0A9W4TDI7-F1
#
_cell.length_a   1.000
_cell.length_b   1.000
_cell.length_c   1.000
_cell.angle_alpha   90.00
_cell.angle_beta   90.00
_cell.angle_gamma   90.00
#
_symmetry.space_group_name_H-M   'P 1'
#
loop_
_entity.id
_entity.type
_entity.pdbx_description
1 polymer ?
#
loop_
_entity_poly.entity_id
_entity_poly.type
_entity_poly.pdbx_seq_one_letter_code
_entity_poly.pdbx_strand_id
1 'polypeptide(L)'
;ALRCQELLVKLNQINDYRKVAFIVHVSLFDSHYRANEMKVRNLQGAYAFKCDMVFSSRICENIEKGKYPNAYIFSPEKGIETKRPVTGLDFASLYLSLIMAYNLSPDKIILTHGEADIAEKNGNILHKIEFPFNNCIVQARSVRHDNKFEKKGLYPV
;
A
#
# COMPACT_ATOMS: atom_id res chain seq x y z
N ALA A 1 -1.72 8.32 39.39
CA ALA A 1 -2.61 9.19 38.61
C ALA A 1 -1.84 10.25 37.81
N LEU A 2 -1.09 11.15 38.47
CA LEU A 2 -0.39 12.27 37.81
C LEU A 2 0.55 11.85 36.67
N ARG A 3 1.40 10.84 36.89
CA ARG A 3 2.36 10.36 35.87
C ARG A 3 1.68 9.88 34.58
N CYS A 4 0.49 9.28 34.67
CA CYS A 4 -0.26 8.84 33.49
C CYS A 4 -0.79 10.03 32.68
N GLN A 5 -1.26 11.07 33.37
CA GLN A 5 -1.73 12.31 32.72
C GLN A 5 -0.56 13.05 32.06
N GLU A 6 0.57 13.18 32.75
CA GLU A 6 1.79 13.78 32.21
C GLU A 6 2.29 13.04 30.96
N LEU A 7 2.30 11.70 30.99
CA LEU A 7 2.69 10.88 29.86
C LEU A 7 1.74 11.08 28.67
N LEU A 8 0.43 11.08 28.92
CA LEU A 8 -0.59 11.26 27.90
C LEU A 8 -0.45 12.62 27.19
N VAL A 9 -0.15 13.67 27.95
CA VAL A 9 0.11 15.01 27.39
C VAL A 9 1.42 15.03 26.61
N LYS A 10 2.51 14.48 27.15
CA LYS A 10 3.83 14.45 26.48
C LYS A 10 3.81 13.67 25.17
N LEU A 11 3.04 12.59 25.08
CA LEU A 11 2.89 11.78 23.88
C LEU A 11 1.83 12.31 22.91
N ASN A 12 1.10 13.37 23.28
CA ASN A 12 0.02 13.94 22.47
C ASN A 12 -1.07 12.92 22.04
N GLN A 13 -1.23 11.85 22.83
CA GLN A 13 -1.89 10.62 22.39
C GLN A 13 -3.35 10.84 21.99
N ILE A 14 -4.10 11.62 22.77
CA ILE A 14 -5.51 11.94 22.48
C ILE A 14 -5.65 12.69 21.16
N ASN A 15 -4.78 13.68 20.91
CA ASN A 15 -4.84 14.49 19.70
C ASN A 15 -4.50 13.69 18.45
N ASP A 16 -3.52 12.78 18.55
CA ASP A 16 -3.13 11.93 17.44
C ASP A 16 -4.24 10.95 17.07
N TYR A 17 -4.86 10.29 18.07
CA TYR A 17 -6.02 9.43 17.82
C TYR A 17 -7.22 10.21 17.29
N ARG A 18 -7.48 11.43 17.78
CA ARG A 18 -8.52 12.29 17.24
C ARG A 18 -8.29 12.62 15.76
N LYS A 19 -7.05 12.91 15.36
CA LYS A 19 -6.70 13.14 13.95
C LYS A 19 -6.92 11.88 13.11
N VAL A 20 -6.48 10.72 13.59
CA VAL A 20 -6.71 9.44 12.92
C VAL A 20 -8.21 9.16 12.75
N ALA A 21 -8.98 9.29 13.83
CA ALA A 21 -10.43 9.11 13.84
C ALA A 21 -11.14 9.98 12.80
N PHE A 22 -10.73 11.25 12.72
CA PHE A 22 -11.24 12.21 11.74
C PHE A 22 -10.92 11.82 10.29
N ILE A 23 -9.68 11.42 9.99
CA ILE A 23 -9.25 11.06 8.63
C ILE A 23 -9.94 9.78 8.14
N VAL A 24 -10.05 8.77 9.00
CA VAL A 24 -10.51 7.42 8.59
C VAL A 24 -11.99 7.17 8.91
N HIS A 25 -12.73 8.20 9.32
CA HIS A 25 -14.16 8.12 9.62
C HIS A 25 -14.52 6.99 10.61
N VAL A 26 -13.82 6.94 11.73
CA VAL A 26 -14.11 6.00 12.84
C VAL A 26 -14.32 6.77 14.14
N SER A 27 -14.96 6.13 15.13
CA SER A 27 -15.05 6.71 16.47
C SER A 27 -13.66 6.88 17.09
N LEU A 28 -13.51 7.82 18.04
CA LEU A 28 -12.26 7.96 18.79
C LEU A 28 -11.90 6.65 19.52
N PHE A 29 -12.91 5.94 20.03
CA PHE A 29 -12.74 4.62 20.65
C PHE A 29 -12.13 3.62 19.67
N ASP A 30 -12.73 3.46 18.49
CA ASP A 30 -12.22 2.50 17.48
C ASP A 30 -10.86 2.91 16.95
N SER A 31 -10.55 4.21 16.88
CA SER A 31 -9.22 4.67 16.48
C SER A 31 -8.11 4.18 17.41
N HIS A 32 -8.43 4.00 18.70
CA HIS A 32 -7.51 3.57 19.73
C HIS A 32 -7.51 2.04 19.93
N TYR A 33 -8.69 1.42 19.98
CA TYR A 33 -8.85 0.02 20.38
C TYR A 33 -8.96 -0.96 19.20
N ARG A 34 -9.26 -0.51 17.98
CA ARG A 34 -9.36 -1.39 16.81
C ARG A 34 -8.07 -1.37 15.99
N ALA A 35 -7.78 -2.52 15.38
CA ALA A 35 -6.64 -2.69 14.50
C ALA A 35 -6.74 -1.77 13.27
N ASN A 36 -5.59 -1.46 12.67
CA ASN A 36 -5.50 -0.54 11.53
C ASN A 36 -6.29 -1.01 10.30
N GLU A 37 -6.53 -2.30 10.15
CA GLU A 37 -7.35 -2.84 9.05
C GLU A 37 -8.74 -2.20 9.00
N MET A 38 -9.38 -1.99 10.16
CA MET A 38 -10.69 -1.32 10.21
C MET A 38 -10.60 0.12 9.69
N LYS A 39 -9.52 0.83 10.03
CA LYS A 39 -9.28 2.22 9.59
C LYS A 39 -9.06 2.28 8.08
N VAL A 40 -8.27 1.35 7.53
CA VAL A 40 -8.03 1.23 6.09
C VAL A 40 -9.34 0.90 5.36
N ARG A 41 -10.14 -0.04 5.87
CA ARG A 41 -11.44 -0.38 5.28
C ARG A 41 -12.42 0.78 5.29
N ASN A 42 -12.54 1.53 6.38
CA ASN A 42 -13.42 2.70 6.43
C ASN A 42 -12.94 3.82 5.50
N LEU A 43 -11.62 4.08 5.45
CA LEU A 43 -11.05 5.06 4.53
C LEU A 43 -11.30 4.66 3.06
N GLN A 44 -11.07 3.39 2.72
CA GLN A 44 -11.35 2.85 1.39
C GLN A 44 -12.84 2.95 1.05
N GLY A 45 -13.73 2.63 2.00
CA GLY A 45 -15.17 2.72 1.79
C GLY A 45 -15.67 4.15 1.60
N ALA A 46 -15.15 5.10 2.37
CA ALA A 46 -15.45 6.53 2.18
C ALA A 46 -14.98 7.04 0.81
N TYR A 47 -13.79 6.61 0.36
CA TYR A 47 -13.29 6.94 -0.97
C TYR A 47 -14.14 6.32 -2.07
N ALA A 48 -14.47 5.03 -1.96
CA ALA A 48 -15.30 4.32 -2.93
C ALA A 48 -16.69 4.96 -3.07
N PHE A 49 -17.33 5.33 -1.95
CA PHE A 49 -18.61 6.04 -1.96
C PHE A 49 -18.52 7.38 -2.71
N LYS A 50 -17.44 8.15 -2.52
CA LYS A 50 -17.21 9.41 -3.23
C LYS A 50 -17.03 9.21 -4.75
N CYS A 51 -16.51 8.05 -5.15
CA CYS A 51 -16.26 7.70 -6.54
C CYS A 51 -17.39 6.86 -7.18
N ASP A 52 -18.53 6.69 -6.50
CA ASP A 52 -19.64 5.82 -6.94
C ASP A 52 -19.17 4.38 -7.26
N MET A 53 -18.28 3.86 -6.41
CA MET A 53 -17.72 2.52 -6.52
C MET A 53 -18.22 1.60 -5.41
N VAL A 54 -18.31 0.30 -5.74
CA VAL A 54 -18.63 -0.77 -4.80
C VAL A 54 -17.47 -1.75 -4.75
N PHE A 55 -17.10 -2.21 -3.55
CA PHE A 55 -16.12 -3.27 -3.36
C PHE A 55 -16.79 -4.50 -2.76
N SER A 56 -16.25 -5.68 -3.08
CA SER A 56 -16.75 -6.94 -2.53
C SER A 56 -16.46 -7.02 -1.03
N SER A 57 -17.46 -7.36 -0.23
CA SER A 57 -17.31 -7.72 1.18
C SER A 57 -17.07 -9.22 1.38
N ARG A 58 -16.92 -9.99 0.29
CA ARG A 58 -16.74 -11.44 0.36
C ARG A 58 -15.37 -11.77 0.96
N ILE A 59 -15.37 -12.65 1.93
CA ILE A 59 -14.16 -13.29 2.42
C ILE A 59 -13.79 -14.35 1.40
N CYS A 60 -12.59 -14.28 0.82
CA CYS A 60 -12.08 -15.39 0.01
C CYS A 60 -11.89 -16.61 0.92
N GLU A 61 -12.63 -17.68 0.68
CA GLU A 61 -12.51 -18.94 1.45
C GLU A 61 -11.26 -19.73 1.04
N ASN A 62 -10.85 -19.61 -0.23
CA ASN A 62 -9.69 -20.29 -0.82
C ASN A 62 -8.50 -19.35 -0.98
N ILE A 63 -7.99 -18.79 0.12
CA ILE A 63 -6.77 -17.98 0.08
C ILE A 63 -5.57 -18.92 -0.01
N GLU A 64 -4.82 -18.80 -1.09
CA GLU A 64 -3.55 -19.50 -1.22
C GLU A 64 -2.60 -19.03 -0.11
N LYS A 65 -2.27 -19.95 0.81
CA LYS A 65 -1.40 -19.64 1.94
C LYS A 65 0.05 -19.71 1.47
N GLY A 66 0.83 -18.70 1.83
CA GLY A 66 2.24 -18.61 1.47
C GLY A 66 2.79 -17.24 1.83
N LYS A 67 4.12 -17.12 1.91
CA LYS A 67 4.78 -15.82 2.02
C LYS A 67 5.41 -15.49 0.68
N TYR A 68 5.13 -14.32 0.16
CA TYR A 68 5.85 -13.79 -1.00
C TYR A 68 7.24 -13.30 -0.56
N PRO A 69 8.22 -13.25 -1.50
CA PRO A 69 9.53 -12.66 -1.23
C PRO A 69 9.38 -11.23 -0.72
N ASN A 70 10.01 -10.94 0.43
CA ASN A 70 9.92 -9.64 1.09
C ASN A 70 11.07 -8.71 0.64
N ALA A 71 11.50 -7.83 1.54
CA ALA A 71 12.64 -6.96 1.29
C ALA A 71 13.92 -7.74 0.98
N TYR A 72 14.71 -7.19 0.06
CA TYR A 72 16.07 -7.64 -0.18
C TYR A 72 17.01 -6.99 0.83
N ILE A 73 17.82 -7.80 1.52
CA ILE A 73 18.80 -7.32 2.50
C ILE A 73 20.20 -7.53 1.92
N PHE A 74 20.93 -6.43 1.74
CA PHE A 74 22.33 -6.49 1.35
C PHE A 74 23.19 -7.00 2.50
N SER A 75 24.14 -7.89 2.20
CA SER A 75 25.14 -8.30 3.17
C SER A 75 26.01 -7.11 3.56
N PRO A 76 26.13 -6.76 4.85
CA PRO A 76 26.96 -5.64 5.26
C PRO A 76 28.44 -5.97 5.15
N GLU A 77 29.24 -5.01 4.70
CA GLU A 77 30.69 -5.02 4.91
C GLU A 77 30.96 -4.77 6.39
N LYS A 78 31.40 -5.81 7.10
CA LYS A 78 31.64 -5.74 8.55
C LYS A 78 32.99 -5.08 8.83
N GLY A 79 33.06 -4.30 9.92
CA GLY A 79 34.28 -3.67 10.41
C GLY A 79 34.09 -2.19 10.67
N ILE A 80 35.16 -1.52 11.12
CA ILE A 80 35.17 -0.07 11.31
C ILE A 80 35.68 0.57 10.02
N GLU A 81 34.83 1.37 9.36
CA GLU A 81 35.24 2.17 8.21
C GLU A 81 36.00 3.41 8.71
N THR A 82 37.28 3.52 8.33
CA THR A 82 38.18 4.61 8.71
C THR A 82 38.71 5.39 7.50
N LYS A 83 38.45 4.91 6.28
CA LYS A 83 39.01 5.48 5.04
C LYS A 83 38.16 6.61 4.47
N ARG A 84 36.85 6.60 4.76
CA ARG A 84 35.89 7.54 4.16
C ARG A 84 34.68 7.76 5.07
N PRO A 85 34.01 8.92 4.96
CA PRO A 85 32.72 9.15 5.61
C PRO A 85 31.65 8.17 5.12
N VAL A 86 30.79 7.70 6.03
CA VAL A 86 29.64 6.86 5.73
C VAL A 86 28.39 7.73 5.69
N THR A 87 27.64 7.67 4.58
CA THR A 87 26.37 8.39 4.41
C THR A 87 25.22 7.40 4.37
N GLY A 88 24.17 7.67 5.16
CA GLY A 88 22.91 6.92 5.12
C GLY A 88 21.94 7.58 4.15
N LEU A 89 21.61 6.90 3.06
CA LEU A 89 20.53 7.30 2.16
C LEU A 89 19.31 6.42 2.40
N ASP A 90 18.13 7.03 2.41
CA ASP A 90 16.86 6.33 2.59
C ASP A 90 15.79 6.87 1.62
N PHE A 91 14.84 6.02 1.26
CA PHE A 91 13.69 6.41 0.44
C PHE A 91 12.55 6.88 1.33
N ALA A 92 12.04 8.09 1.07
CA ALA A 92 10.81 8.55 1.69
C ALA A 92 9.63 7.65 1.27
N SER A 93 9.10 6.88 2.23
CA SER A 93 7.91 6.03 2.06
C SER A 93 7.99 5.09 0.85
N LEU A 94 9.10 4.35 0.69
CA LEU A 94 9.40 3.49 -0.48
C LEU A 94 8.18 2.71 -1.02
N TYR A 95 7.50 1.94 -0.17
CA TYR A 95 6.36 1.12 -0.61
C TYR A 95 5.21 1.95 -1.17
N LEU A 96 4.86 3.06 -0.53
CA LEU A 96 3.78 3.92 -1.00
C LEU A 96 4.17 4.59 -2.32
N SER A 97 5.42 5.05 -2.43
CA SER A 97 5.97 5.61 -3.65
C SER A 97 5.92 4.62 -4.81
N LEU A 98 6.23 3.34 -4.57
CA LEU A 98 6.12 2.27 -5.57
C LEU A 98 4.66 1.98 -5.95
N ILE A 99 3.76 1.88 -4.97
CA ILE A 99 2.33 1.67 -5.21
C ILE A 99 1.78 2.77 -6.13
N MET A 100 2.11 4.03 -5.84
CA MET A 100 1.68 5.17 -6.63
C MET A 100 2.34 5.19 -8.02
N ALA A 101 3.65 5.03 -8.11
CA ALA A 101 4.40 5.14 -9.37
C ALA A 101 4.08 4.02 -10.37
N TYR A 102 3.84 2.81 -9.88
CA TYR A 102 3.51 1.64 -10.71
C TYR A 102 2.01 1.36 -10.79
N ASN A 103 1.18 2.28 -10.29
CA ASN A 103 -0.28 2.16 -10.34
C ASN A 103 -0.79 0.83 -9.74
N LEU A 104 -0.19 0.37 -8.64
CA LEU A 104 -0.51 -0.90 -8.02
C LEU A 104 -1.86 -0.78 -7.30
N SER A 105 -2.88 -1.41 -7.86
CA SER A 105 -4.21 -1.54 -7.27
C SER A 105 -4.80 -2.89 -7.69
N PRO A 106 -5.56 -3.57 -6.83
CA PRO A 106 -6.33 -4.75 -7.23
C PRO A 106 -7.20 -4.52 -8.47
N ASP A 107 -7.74 -3.31 -8.66
CA ASP A 107 -8.59 -2.98 -9.81
C ASP A 107 -7.82 -2.62 -11.09
N LYS A 108 -6.49 -2.51 -11.02
CA LYS A 108 -5.62 -2.15 -12.15
C LYS A 108 -4.58 -3.21 -12.47
N ILE A 109 -4.65 -4.37 -11.82
CA ILE A 109 -3.76 -5.49 -12.08
C ILE A 109 -4.36 -6.39 -13.16
N ILE A 110 -3.57 -6.67 -14.19
CA ILE A 110 -3.92 -7.56 -15.30
C ILE A 110 -3.19 -8.87 -15.07
N LEU A 111 -3.94 -9.96 -14.92
CA LEU A 111 -3.40 -11.29 -14.65
C LEU A 111 -3.32 -12.16 -15.90
N THR A 112 -4.17 -11.91 -16.89
CA THR A 112 -4.25 -12.74 -18.09
C THR A 112 -3.49 -12.10 -19.26
N HIS A 113 -2.98 -12.93 -20.18
CA HIS A 113 -2.34 -12.45 -21.41
C HIS A 113 -3.33 -11.78 -22.36
N GLY A 114 -4.55 -12.31 -22.48
CA GLY A 114 -5.56 -11.73 -23.38
C GLY A 114 -5.95 -10.30 -22.99
N GLU A 115 -6.14 -10.03 -21.70
CA GLU A 115 -6.39 -8.66 -21.20
C GLU A 115 -5.20 -7.74 -21.42
N ALA A 116 -3.97 -8.26 -21.29
CA ALA A 116 -2.76 -7.49 -21.56
C ALA A 116 -2.68 -7.08 -23.03
N ASP A 117 -2.91 -8.01 -23.96
CA ASP A 117 -2.92 -7.76 -25.39
C ASP A 117 -3.97 -6.72 -25.78
N ILE A 118 -5.16 -6.79 -25.17
CA ILE A 118 -6.23 -5.80 -25.36
C ILE A 118 -5.78 -4.42 -24.86
N ALA A 119 -5.21 -4.35 -23.65
CA ALA A 119 -4.75 -3.10 -23.08
C ALA A 119 -3.64 -2.45 -23.93
N GLU A 120 -2.70 -3.24 -24.44
CA GLU A 120 -1.63 -2.79 -25.34
C GLU A 120 -2.17 -2.33 -26.69
N LYS A 121 -3.11 -3.07 -27.30
CA LYS A 121 -3.81 -2.66 -28.53
C LYS A 121 -4.56 -1.33 -28.36
N ASN A 122 -5.07 -1.06 -27.16
CA ASN A 122 -5.70 0.21 -26.81
C ASN A 122 -4.68 1.34 -26.52
N GLY A 123 -3.39 1.11 -26.75
CA GLY A 123 -2.32 2.10 -26.60
C GLY A 123 -1.83 2.29 -25.15
N ASN A 124 -2.12 1.35 -24.25
CA ASN A 124 -1.60 1.40 -22.89
C ASN A 124 -0.20 0.79 -22.80
N ILE A 125 0.66 1.41 -21.99
CA ILE A 125 1.97 0.87 -21.63
C ILE A 125 1.82 0.08 -20.33
N LEU A 126 2.34 -1.14 -20.29
CA LEU A 126 2.22 -2.02 -19.14
C LEU A 126 3.56 -2.18 -18.41
N HIS A 127 3.50 -2.19 -17.08
CA HIS A 127 4.62 -2.62 -16.23
C HIS A 127 4.48 -4.11 -15.96
N LYS A 128 5.52 -4.88 -16.28
CA LYS A 128 5.57 -6.31 -15.95
C LYS A 128 5.96 -6.48 -14.47
N ILE A 129 5.22 -7.35 -13.78
CA ILE A 129 5.47 -7.77 -12.40
C ILE A 129 5.66 -9.29 -12.42
N GLU A 130 6.75 -9.76 -11.85
CA GLU A 130 7.10 -11.18 -11.83
C GLU A 130 7.82 -11.53 -10.54
N PHE A 131 7.33 -12.55 -9.83
CA PHE A 131 7.97 -13.05 -8.61
C PHE A 131 7.61 -14.51 -8.33
N PRO A 132 8.49 -15.27 -7.66
CA PRO A 132 8.17 -16.62 -7.23
C PRO A 132 7.22 -16.60 -6.02
N PHE A 133 6.19 -17.46 -6.05
CA PHE A 133 5.27 -17.69 -4.95
C PHE A 133 4.80 -19.15 -5.00
N ASN A 134 4.89 -19.87 -3.89
CA ASN A 134 4.45 -21.28 -3.79
C ASN A 134 4.93 -22.19 -4.93
N ASN A 135 6.21 -22.08 -5.29
CA ASN A 135 6.85 -22.84 -6.38
C ASN A 135 6.31 -22.53 -7.80
N CYS A 136 5.49 -21.50 -7.94
CA CYS A 136 5.06 -20.96 -9.22
C CYS A 136 5.66 -19.56 -9.42
N ILE A 137 5.82 -19.17 -10.68
CA ILE A 137 6.14 -17.78 -11.02
C ILE A 137 4.82 -17.06 -11.25
N VAL A 138 4.50 -16.12 -10.37
CA VAL A 138 3.35 -15.23 -10.54
C VAL A 138 3.75 -14.14 -11.51
N GLN A 139 2.96 -14.00 -12.58
CA GLN A 139 3.10 -12.93 -13.56
C GLN A 139 1.86 -12.06 -13.52
N ALA A 140 2.08 -10.76 -13.47
CA ALA A 140 1.03 -9.75 -13.53
C ALA A 140 1.53 -8.55 -14.30
N ARG A 141 0.60 -7.69 -14.70
CA ARG A 141 0.91 -6.41 -15.33
C ARG A 141 0.10 -5.30 -14.69
N SER A 142 0.67 -4.10 -14.57
CA SER A 142 -0.09 -2.90 -14.19
C SER A 142 -0.03 -1.85 -15.29
N VAL A 143 -1.12 -1.12 -15.49
CA VAL A 143 -1.17 -0.06 -16.51
C VAL A 143 -0.41 1.16 -16.02
N ARG A 144 0.58 1.61 -16.81
CA ARG A 144 1.35 2.82 -16.53
C ARG A 144 0.47 4.05 -16.64
N HIS A 145 0.54 4.92 -15.63
CA HIS A 145 -0.33 6.09 -15.56
C HIS A 145 0.27 7.36 -16.19
N ASP A 146 1.56 7.39 -16.56
CA ASP A 146 2.22 8.53 -17.23
C ASP A 146 2.03 9.89 -16.52
N ASN A 147 1.89 9.88 -15.20
CA ASN A 147 1.44 11.03 -14.38
C ASN A 147 0.10 11.67 -14.78
N LYS A 148 -0.67 11.05 -15.67
CA LYS A 148 -2.02 11.45 -16.05
C LYS A 148 -3.02 11.05 -14.98
N PHE A 149 -3.83 12.01 -14.51
CA PHE A 149 -4.79 11.77 -13.42
C PHE A 149 -5.82 10.72 -13.85
N GLU A 150 -6.28 10.82 -15.09
CA GLU A 150 -7.19 9.91 -15.77
C GLU A 150 -6.64 8.50 -16.02
N LYS A 151 -5.38 8.22 -15.65
CA LYS A 151 -4.82 6.86 -15.71
C LYS A 151 -4.43 6.28 -14.34
N LYS A 152 -4.46 7.08 -13.28
CA LYS A 152 -4.17 6.61 -11.90
C LYS A 152 -5.40 5.86 -11.37
N GLY A 153 -5.22 4.70 -10.72
CA GLY A 153 -6.30 4.01 -10.00
C GLY A 153 -6.87 4.91 -8.89
N LEU A 154 -8.12 4.80 -8.43
CA LEU A 154 -9.08 3.69 -8.36
C LEU A 154 -10.24 3.71 -9.38
N TYR A 155 -10.41 4.72 -10.23
CA TYR A 155 -10.97 4.64 -11.60
C TYR A 155 -10.94 6.05 -12.19
N PRO A 156 -10.47 6.18 -13.43
CA PRO A 156 -11.02 7.19 -14.33
C PRO A 156 -11.63 6.46 -15.53
N VAL A 157 -12.79 6.95 -15.97
CA VAL A 157 -13.55 6.47 -17.15
C VAL A 157 -12.71 6.66 -18.41
#